data_AF-A0A2Y9Q4M4-F1
#
_entry.id   AF-A0A2Y9Q4M4-F1
#
_cell.length_a   1.000
_cell.length_b   1.000
_cell.length_c   1.000
_cell.angle_alpha   90.00
_cell.angle_beta   90.00
_cell.angle_gamma   90.00
#
_symmetry.space_group_name_H-M   'P 1'
#
loop_
_entity.id
_entity.type
_entity.pdbx_description
1 polymer ?
#
loop_
_entity_poly.entity_id
_entity_poly.type
_entity_poly.pdbx_seq_one_letter_code
_entity_poly.pdbx_strand_id
1 'polypeptide(L)'
;MGNADYVAAFLHVLLPVAFEFNPELVLVSAGFDSAIGDPEGQMQATPECFAHLTQLLQVLAGGRVCAVLEGGYHLESLSQSVCMMVQALLGDPAPPLLGPMVPHGSALESIQSVRVAQGPHWMSLQQQGVAPVLSPSPHSPEGRPSSLLLTGRPEFKAAATQDVAALSSLLDQPRLNPTPPVRTAVALAAPDAALALPSDVLCEEGSAPQEETQAWARPHEALAQDRALTALGKVLYLLDRILDGQVSSGIAVTPACAAAATLDVAIRCGLSHGAQRLLCLAVGQLDRPPDLTDDGRNLWLNIGGKEAAALSMFHVSVPLPGTTGGFLSCVLALVLPLAYSFQPDLVLVALGPAHGLRDPQAALLAALLRGPAGGRVLALVDEESTPQLAVVLARVLHGEAAPSLGPFSMASPEDVQALMQLRGQLEPRWKMLQVASEAGGPGSG
;
A
#
# COMPACT_ATOMS: atom_id res chain seq x y z
N MET A 1 17.26 7.94 9.38
CA MET A 1 15.88 7.53 9.03
C MET A 1 15.92 6.73 7.73
N GLY A 2 15.14 5.67 7.61
CA GLY A 2 15.05 4.81 6.43
C GLY A 2 13.63 4.65 5.90
N ASN A 3 13.42 3.73 4.96
CA ASN A 3 12.15 3.54 4.23
C ASN A 3 10.90 3.53 5.12
N ALA A 4 10.94 2.79 6.24
CA ALA A 4 9.83 2.68 7.17
C ALA A 4 9.42 4.03 7.80
N ASP A 5 10.39 4.88 8.11
CA ASP A 5 10.16 6.19 8.74
C ASP A 5 9.43 7.13 7.78
N TYR A 6 9.88 7.18 6.52
CA TYR A 6 9.29 8.03 5.48
C TYR A 6 7.87 7.58 5.14
N VAL A 7 7.67 6.27 4.95
CA VAL A 7 6.33 5.72 4.69
C VAL A 7 5.41 5.97 5.88
N ALA A 8 5.87 5.78 7.12
CA ALA A 8 5.06 6.06 8.31
C ALA A 8 4.67 7.54 8.42
N ALA A 9 5.60 8.47 8.14
CA ALA A 9 5.28 9.90 8.10
C ALA A 9 4.23 10.23 7.02
N PHE A 10 4.30 9.57 5.86
CA PHE A 10 3.29 9.73 4.81
C PHE A 10 1.91 9.22 5.26
N LEU A 11 1.84 8.00 5.79
CA LEU A 11 0.57 7.36 6.16
C LEU A 11 -0.10 8.03 7.37
N HIS A 12 0.68 8.48 8.36
CA HIS A 12 0.16 8.96 9.65
C HIS A 12 0.13 10.48 9.80
N VAL A 13 0.69 11.22 8.84
CA VAL A 13 0.70 12.70 8.87
C VAL A 13 0.26 13.27 7.53
N LEU A 14 1.06 13.05 6.48
CA LEU A 14 0.90 13.77 5.21
C LEU A 14 -0.40 13.40 4.49
N LEU A 15 -0.66 12.11 4.24
CA LEU A 15 -1.81 11.69 3.46
C LEU A 15 -3.15 12.01 4.14
N PRO A 16 -3.35 11.78 5.46
CA PRO A 16 -4.58 12.18 6.14
C PRO A 16 -4.90 13.67 5.92
N VAL A 17 -3.89 14.53 6.10
CA VAL A 17 -3.98 15.97 5.88
C VAL A 17 -4.23 16.31 4.41
N ALA A 18 -3.52 15.67 3.49
CA ALA A 18 -3.62 15.97 2.06
C ALA A 18 -4.99 15.56 1.47
N PHE A 19 -5.58 14.45 1.91
CA PHE A 19 -6.93 14.08 1.51
C PHE A 19 -8.00 15.01 2.09
N GLU A 20 -7.83 15.49 3.32
CA GLU A 20 -8.73 16.50 3.91
C GLU A 20 -8.61 17.84 3.18
N PHE A 21 -7.37 18.26 2.86
CA PHE A 21 -7.09 19.48 2.12
C PHE A 21 -7.62 19.43 0.68
N ASN A 22 -7.64 18.24 0.07
CA ASN A 22 -8.11 17.98 -1.29
C ASN A 22 -7.48 18.95 -2.32
N PRO A 23 -6.14 18.90 -2.51
CA PRO A 23 -5.45 19.84 -3.38
C PRO A 23 -5.87 19.69 -4.84
N GLU A 24 -5.81 20.80 -5.57
CA GLU A 24 -6.00 20.80 -7.03
C GLU A 24 -4.70 20.57 -7.80
N LEU A 25 -3.54 20.74 -7.16
CA LEU A 25 -2.20 20.51 -7.71
C LEU A 25 -1.26 20.14 -6.56
N VAL A 26 -0.37 19.17 -6.78
CA VAL A 26 0.71 18.83 -5.86
C VAL A 26 2.04 19.30 -6.43
N LEU A 27 2.75 20.14 -5.69
CA LEU A 27 4.12 20.55 -5.99
C LEU A 27 5.08 19.87 -5.03
N VAL A 28 6.07 19.15 -5.55
CA VAL A 28 7.09 18.45 -4.77
C VAL A 28 8.43 19.15 -4.96
N SER A 29 8.94 19.73 -3.87
CA SER A 29 10.32 20.20 -3.77
C SER A 29 11.20 18.96 -3.54
N ALA A 30 11.69 18.39 -4.65
CA ALA A 30 12.27 17.05 -4.69
C ALA A 30 13.77 17.08 -4.43
N GLY A 31 14.13 17.19 -3.15
CA GLY A 31 15.50 16.98 -2.66
C GLY A 31 15.77 15.50 -2.38
N PHE A 32 16.82 14.96 -3.00
CA PHE A 32 17.24 13.56 -2.84
C PHE A 32 18.44 13.40 -1.89
N ASP A 33 18.73 14.43 -1.09
CA ASP A 33 19.71 14.38 0.01
C ASP A 33 19.22 13.52 1.19
N SER A 34 17.93 13.16 1.20
CA SER A 34 17.37 12.11 2.07
C SER A 34 17.70 10.68 1.64
N ALA A 35 18.29 10.50 0.46
CA ALA A 35 18.63 9.19 -0.05
C ALA A 35 19.91 8.64 0.60
N ILE A 36 20.03 7.31 0.59
CA ILE A 36 21.17 6.60 1.14
C ILE A 36 22.49 7.04 0.48
N GLY A 37 23.53 7.25 1.28
CA GLY A 37 24.87 7.64 0.81
C GLY A 37 25.06 9.15 0.64
N ASP A 38 24.01 9.96 0.79
CA ASP A 38 24.15 11.42 0.71
C ASP A 38 24.99 11.99 1.88
N PRO A 39 26.01 12.82 1.60
CA PRO A 39 26.91 13.34 2.63
C PRO A 39 26.26 14.38 3.55
N GLU A 40 25.23 15.10 3.09
CA GLU A 40 24.56 16.16 3.85
C GLU A 40 23.42 15.60 4.68
N GLY A 41 22.53 14.82 4.07
CA GLY A 41 21.37 14.29 4.78
C GLY A 41 21.69 13.10 5.69
N GLN A 42 22.67 12.26 5.32
CA GLN A 42 23.09 11.08 6.10
C GLN A 42 21.93 10.15 6.50
N MET A 43 20.90 10.14 5.65
CA MET A 43 19.72 9.29 5.80
C MET A 43 19.95 7.94 5.09
N GLN A 44 18.96 7.06 5.18
CA GLN A 44 19.02 5.69 4.67
C GLN A 44 17.76 5.31 3.88
N ALA A 45 17.05 6.29 3.30
CA ALA A 45 15.97 5.98 2.36
C ALA A 45 16.60 5.44 1.07
N THR A 46 16.13 4.29 0.60
CA THR A 46 16.62 3.72 -0.66
C THR A 46 15.96 4.43 -1.84
N PRO A 47 16.57 4.42 -3.04
CA PRO A 47 15.97 5.00 -4.25
C PRO A 47 14.53 4.53 -4.51
N GLU A 48 14.22 3.26 -4.26
CA GLU A 48 12.88 2.69 -4.45
C GLU A 48 11.83 3.38 -3.56
N CYS A 49 12.23 3.87 -2.38
CA CYS A 49 11.33 4.61 -1.50
C CYS A 49 10.70 5.80 -2.23
N PHE A 50 11.45 6.52 -3.06
CA PHE A 50 10.92 7.65 -3.81
C PHE A 50 9.87 7.26 -4.86
N ALA A 51 9.92 6.04 -5.41
CA ALA A 51 8.83 5.54 -6.24
C ALA A 51 7.53 5.38 -5.43
N HIS A 52 7.62 4.77 -4.23
CA HIS A 52 6.49 4.60 -3.34
C HIS A 52 5.89 5.94 -2.88
N LEU A 53 6.73 6.88 -2.42
CA LEU A 53 6.28 8.20 -1.99
C LEU A 53 5.59 8.94 -3.14
N THR A 54 6.13 8.84 -4.35
CA THR A 54 5.54 9.47 -5.54
C THR A 54 4.19 8.84 -5.92
N GLN A 55 4.06 7.51 -5.87
CA GLN A 55 2.77 6.84 -6.11
C GLN A 55 1.71 7.21 -5.07
N LEU A 56 2.09 7.34 -3.80
CA LEU A 56 1.19 7.80 -2.73
C LEU A 56 0.71 9.25 -2.95
N LEU A 57 1.45 10.09 -3.67
CA LEU A 57 1.03 11.45 -4.02
C LEU A 57 0.17 11.50 -5.29
N GLN A 58 0.35 10.58 -6.24
CA GLN A 58 -0.38 10.57 -7.51
C GLN A 58 -1.88 10.27 -7.38
N VAL A 59 -2.31 9.70 -6.25
CA VAL A 59 -3.74 9.54 -5.96
C VAL A 59 -4.44 10.84 -5.54
N LEU A 60 -3.67 11.91 -5.28
CA LEU A 60 -4.17 13.24 -4.95
C LEU A 60 -4.29 14.09 -6.22
N ALA A 61 -5.06 15.19 -6.13
CA ALA A 61 -5.16 16.18 -7.21
C ALA A 61 -5.44 15.60 -8.61
N GLY A 62 -6.13 14.45 -8.70
CA GLY A 62 -6.34 13.74 -9.96
C GLY A 62 -5.04 13.49 -10.74
N GLY A 63 -3.94 13.17 -10.05
CA GLY A 63 -2.64 12.86 -10.64
C GLY A 63 -1.81 14.07 -11.04
N ARG A 64 -2.28 15.30 -10.78
CA ARG A 64 -1.54 16.52 -11.10
C ARG A 64 -0.43 16.73 -10.07
N VAL A 65 0.69 16.06 -10.30
CA VAL A 65 1.92 16.13 -9.49
C VAL A 65 3.03 16.72 -10.34
N CYS A 66 3.66 17.78 -9.85
CA CYS A 66 4.86 18.37 -10.47
C CYS A 66 6.00 18.31 -9.45
N ALA A 67 7.12 17.71 -9.85
CA ALA A 67 8.33 17.62 -9.04
C ALA A 67 9.40 18.55 -9.60
N VAL A 68 10.07 19.29 -8.72
CA VAL A 68 11.18 20.18 -9.05
C VAL A 68 12.40 19.70 -8.28
N LEU A 69 13.49 19.38 -8.99
CA LEU A 69 14.74 18.92 -8.37
C LEU A 69 15.33 20.03 -7.48
N GLU A 70 15.72 19.64 -6.27
CA GLU A 70 16.38 20.52 -5.28
C GLU A 70 17.78 19.98 -4.93
N GLY A 71 17.97 19.49 -3.71
CA GLY A 71 19.21 18.89 -3.21
C GLY A 71 19.43 17.43 -3.63
N GLY A 72 20.56 16.89 -3.20
CA GLY A 72 21.06 15.56 -3.59
C GLY A 72 22.48 15.69 -4.10
N TYR A 73 23.43 15.25 -3.29
CA TYR A 73 24.86 15.52 -3.44
C TYR A 73 25.68 14.25 -3.59
N HIS A 74 25.09 13.08 -3.32
CA HIS A 74 25.62 11.80 -3.75
C HIS A 74 25.10 11.41 -5.14
N LEU A 75 25.93 11.60 -6.17
CA LEU A 75 25.52 11.52 -7.59
C LEU A 75 24.83 10.21 -7.99
N GLU A 76 25.32 9.07 -7.49
CA GLU A 76 24.74 7.77 -7.83
C GLU A 76 23.33 7.62 -7.23
N SER A 77 23.19 7.85 -5.93
CA SER A 77 21.91 7.77 -5.22
C SER A 77 20.90 8.81 -5.73
N LEU A 78 21.36 10.02 -6.05
CA LEU A 78 20.57 11.06 -6.72
C LEU A 78 20.02 10.52 -8.05
N SER A 79 20.88 10.02 -8.92
CA SER A 79 20.46 9.57 -10.26
C SER A 79 19.44 8.43 -10.20
N GLN A 80 19.66 7.47 -9.30
CA GLN A 80 18.74 6.34 -9.09
C GLN A 80 17.40 6.81 -8.51
N SER A 81 17.42 7.72 -7.53
CA SER A 81 16.21 8.23 -6.90
C SER A 81 15.36 9.07 -7.85
N VAL A 82 16.00 9.88 -8.72
CA VAL A 82 15.31 10.59 -9.81
C VAL A 82 14.67 9.60 -10.78
N CYS A 83 15.38 8.55 -11.20
CA CYS A 83 14.81 7.52 -12.07
C CYS A 83 13.58 6.85 -11.45
N MET A 84 13.65 6.48 -10.17
CA MET A 84 12.54 5.85 -9.44
C MET A 84 11.31 6.77 -9.35
N MET A 85 11.52 8.07 -9.10
CA MET A 85 10.44 9.06 -9.12
C MET A 85 9.82 9.20 -10.52
N VAL A 86 10.65 9.31 -11.57
CA VAL A 86 10.16 9.46 -12.95
C VAL A 86 9.40 8.22 -13.41
N GLN A 87 9.88 7.01 -13.09
CA GLN A 87 9.17 5.75 -13.37
C GLN A 87 7.80 5.73 -12.71
N ALA A 88 7.72 6.12 -11.43
CA ALA A 88 6.44 6.25 -10.75
C ALA A 88 5.51 7.25 -11.47
N LEU A 89 6.00 8.43 -11.88
CA LEU A 89 5.21 9.43 -12.63
C LEU A 89 4.74 8.93 -14.01
N LEU A 90 5.46 7.98 -14.62
CA LEU A 90 5.06 7.31 -15.87
C LEU A 90 4.04 6.18 -15.65
N GLY A 91 3.66 5.94 -14.40
CA GLY A 91 2.70 4.91 -14.00
C GLY A 91 3.30 3.52 -13.79
N ASP A 92 4.63 3.38 -13.84
CA ASP A 92 5.31 2.10 -13.61
C ASP A 92 5.11 1.63 -12.16
N PRO A 93 5.04 0.30 -11.92
CA PRO A 93 4.91 -0.23 -10.57
C PRO A 93 6.16 0.05 -9.74
N ALA A 94 5.97 0.37 -8.45
CA ALA A 94 7.10 0.63 -7.56
C ALA A 94 7.80 -0.70 -7.22
N PRO A 95 9.14 -0.78 -7.25
CA PRO A 95 9.84 -1.97 -6.79
C PRO A 95 9.58 -2.22 -5.30
N PRO A 96 9.47 -3.48 -4.84
CA PRO A 96 9.25 -3.76 -3.42
C PRO A 96 10.33 -3.15 -2.52
N LEU A 97 9.91 -2.52 -1.42
CA LEU A 97 10.84 -2.03 -0.40
C LEU A 97 11.47 -3.22 0.34
N LEU A 98 12.80 -3.26 0.35
CA LEU A 98 13.57 -4.25 1.10
C LEU A 98 13.77 -3.81 2.56
N GLY A 99 13.97 -4.79 3.43
CA GLY A 99 14.21 -4.58 4.86
C GLY A 99 12.93 -4.51 5.71
N PRO A 100 13.09 -4.44 7.04
CA PRO A 100 11.97 -4.41 7.97
C PRO A 100 11.23 -3.06 7.90
N MET A 101 9.91 -3.13 7.75
CA MET A 101 9.03 -1.94 7.82
C MET A 101 8.68 -1.64 9.27
N VAL A 102 9.68 -1.21 10.03
CA VAL A 102 9.57 -0.84 11.45
C VAL A 102 10.11 0.59 11.61
N PRO A 103 9.25 1.58 11.89
CA PRO A 103 9.70 2.95 12.11
C PRO A 103 10.58 3.03 13.36
N HIS A 104 11.59 3.88 13.31
CA HIS A 104 12.49 4.15 14.43
C HIS A 104 11.77 4.96 15.53
N GLY A 105 12.12 4.72 16.80
CA GLY A 105 11.47 5.40 17.93
C GLY A 105 11.52 6.94 17.84
N SER A 106 12.64 7.50 17.39
CA SER A 106 12.78 8.95 17.15
C SER A 106 11.87 9.47 16.02
N ALA A 107 11.62 8.67 14.98
CA ALA A 107 10.66 9.03 13.94
C ALA A 107 9.24 9.03 14.50
N LEU A 108 8.89 8.06 15.34
CA LEU A 108 7.60 7.98 16.01
C LEU A 108 7.38 9.15 16.97
N GLU A 109 8.37 9.56 17.76
CA GLU A 109 8.32 10.76 18.62
C GLU A 109 8.05 12.02 17.78
N SER A 110 8.72 12.15 16.63
CA SER A 110 8.54 13.27 15.70
C SER A 110 7.14 13.27 15.08
N ILE A 111 6.66 12.10 14.60
CA ILE A 111 5.31 11.92 14.06
C ILE A 111 4.27 12.28 15.12
N GLN A 112 4.42 11.78 16.35
CA GLN A 112 3.52 12.09 17.46
C GLN A 112 3.48 13.59 17.74
N SER A 113 4.65 14.24 17.81
CA SER A 113 4.78 15.67 18.10
C SER A 113 4.07 16.52 17.04
N VAL A 114 4.27 16.20 15.75
CA VAL A 114 3.60 16.89 14.65
C VAL A 114 2.09 16.67 14.70
N ARG A 115 1.62 15.44 14.95
CA ARG A 115 0.19 15.13 15.06
C ARG A 115 -0.48 15.90 16.19
N VAL A 116 0.18 16.02 17.34
CA VAL A 116 -0.31 16.80 18.49
C VAL A 116 -0.39 18.29 18.13
N ALA A 117 0.67 18.84 17.54
CA ALA A 117 0.74 20.26 17.18
C ALA A 117 -0.27 20.64 16.09
N GLN A 118 -0.51 19.75 15.11
CA GLN A 118 -1.39 19.99 13.96
C GLN A 118 -2.84 19.53 14.20
N GLY A 119 -3.09 18.72 15.22
CA GLY A 119 -4.42 18.19 15.56
C GLY A 119 -5.52 19.26 15.65
N PRO A 120 -5.32 20.44 16.28
CA PRO A 120 -6.33 21.49 16.32
C PRO A 120 -6.75 22.05 14.95
N HIS A 121 -5.96 21.82 13.90
CA HIS A 121 -6.17 22.38 12.57
C HIS A 121 -6.72 21.37 11.55
N TRP A 122 -6.59 20.07 11.82
CA TRP A 122 -6.92 19.01 10.87
C TRP A 122 -7.81 17.95 11.52
N MET A 123 -9.02 17.79 11.00
CA MET A 123 -9.99 16.84 11.50
C MET A 123 -9.49 15.41 11.33
N SER A 124 -8.84 15.11 10.21
CA SER A 124 -8.21 13.82 9.90
C SER A 124 -7.20 13.36 10.95
N LEU A 125 -6.43 14.28 11.54
CA LEU A 125 -5.46 13.96 12.59
C LEU A 125 -6.14 13.74 13.94
N GLN A 126 -7.23 14.48 14.23
CA GLN A 126 -8.05 14.25 15.43
C GLN A 126 -8.67 12.85 15.44
N GLN A 127 -9.11 12.35 14.27
CA GLN A 127 -9.75 11.03 14.13
C GLN A 127 -8.79 9.85 14.38
N GLN A 128 -7.49 10.05 14.29
CA GLN A 128 -6.51 8.98 14.43
C GLN A 128 -5.95 8.83 15.85
N GLY A 129 -6.55 9.52 16.82
CA GLY A 129 -6.13 9.52 18.22
C GLY A 129 -4.86 10.34 18.46
N VAL A 130 -4.89 11.18 19.49
CA VAL A 130 -3.71 11.88 20.01
C VAL A 130 -3.31 11.19 21.30
N ALA A 131 -2.31 10.30 21.24
CA ALA A 131 -1.68 9.83 22.47
C ALA A 131 -0.97 11.02 23.16
N PRO A 132 -1.10 11.20 24.48
CA PRO A 132 -0.42 12.28 25.17
C PRO A 132 1.09 12.19 24.96
N VAL A 133 1.74 13.33 24.68
CA VAL A 133 3.20 13.41 24.53
C VAL A 133 3.83 13.00 25.86
N LEU A 134 4.51 11.86 25.88
CA LEU A 134 5.33 11.46 27.01
C LEU A 134 6.69 12.15 26.84
N SER A 135 6.77 13.34 27.43
CA SER A 135 7.97 14.19 27.55
C SER A 135 8.49 14.77 26.22
N PRO A 136 8.39 16.09 25.98
CA PRO A 136 9.15 16.70 24.90
C PRO A 136 10.65 16.55 25.20
N SER A 137 11.41 15.95 24.29
CA SER A 137 12.87 15.95 24.36
C SER A 137 13.39 17.40 24.55
N PRO A 138 14.27 17.68 25.55
CA PRO A 138 14.65 19.05 25.92
C PRO A 138 15.73 19.66 25.00
N HIS A 139 15.85 19.19 23.76
CA HIS A 139 16.84 19.74 22.83
C HIS A 139 16.28 20.94 22.06
N SER A 140 15.94 21.99 22.82
CA SER A 140 15.88 23.33 22.26
C SER A 140 17.31 23.82 21.97
N PRO A 141 17.61 24.45 20.82
CA PRO A 141 18.93 25.01 20.54
C PRO A 141 19.23 26.28 21.37
N GLU A 142 18.25 26.80 22.12
CA GLU A 142 18.38 27.97 22.98
C GLU A 142 18.98 27.61 24.34
N GLY A 143 20.27 27.24 24.36
CA GLY A 143 20.92 26.87 25.61
C GLY A 143 22.33 26.33 25.50
N ARG A 144 23.12 26.70 24.49
CA ARG A 144 24.57 26.48 24.56
C ARG A 144 25.23 27.64 25.30
N PRO A 145 25.95 27.42 26.42
CA PRO A 145 26.83 28.45 26.94
C PRO A 145 27.94 28.68 25.91
N SER A 146 28.18 29.95 25.59
CA SER A 146 29.29 30.37 24.75
C SER A 146 30.65 29.97 25.36
N SER A 147 31.53 29.53 24.47
CA SER A 147 32.99 29.36 24.61
C SER A 147 33.47 27.96 24.99
N LEU A 148 34.20 27.34 24.06
CA LEU A 148 35.67 27.30 24.12
C LEU A 148 36.21 27.05 22.71
N LEU A 149 37.07 27.95 22.23
CA LEU A 149 37.93 27.75 21.07
C LEU A 149 38.82 26.53 21.32
N LEU A 150 38.40 25.36 20.83
CA LEU A 150 39.26 24.19 20.71
C LEU A 150 40.04 24.32 19.39
N THR A 151 41.25 24.85 19.50
CA THR A 151 42.29 24.67 18.49
C THR A 151 42.67 23.19 18.45
N GLY A 152 42.11 22.47 17.48
CA GLY A 152 42.44 21.08 17.19
C GLY A 152 41.33 20.45 16.34
N ARG A 153 41.58 20.27 15.03
CA ARG A 153 40.74 19.42 14.20
C ARG A 153 40.71 18.02 14.82
N PRO A 154 39.56 17.44 15.15
CA PRO A 154 39.49 16.01 15.36
C PRO A 154 39.59 15.36 13.97
N GLU A 155 40.73 14.75 13.67
CA GLU A 155 40.80 13.73 12.62
C GLU A 155 39.95 12.55 13.08
N PHE A 156 38.69 12.50 12.63
CA PHE A 156 37.88 11.29 12.76
C PHE A 156 38.37 10.27 11.75
N LYS A 157 39.03 9.22 12.26
CA LYS A 157 39.38 8.04 11.48
C LYS A 157 38.12 7.47 10.86
N ALA A 158 38.10 7.47 9.53
CA ALA A 158 37.06 6.91 8.71
C ALA A 158 36.80 5.44 9.10
N ALA A 159 35.62 5.16 9.64
CA ALA A 159 35.05 3.82 9.66
C ALA A 159 34.54 3.50 8.25
N ALA A 160 35.44 3.44 7.26
CA ALA A 160 35.09 3.52 5.83
C ALA A 160 35.29 2.21 5.05
N THR A 161 35.07 1.05 5.66
CA THR A 161 35.19 -0.23 4.92
C THR A 161 34.00 -1.18 5.06
N GLN A 162 33.24 -1.15 6.16
CA GLN A 162 32.02 -1.97 6.29
C GLN A 162 30.78 -1.26 5.75
N ASP A 163 30.58 0.03 6.04
CA ASP A 163 29.43 0.80 5.53
C ASP A 163 29.51 1.03 4.03
N VAL A 164 30.70 1.25 3.47
CA VAL A 164 30.89 1.45 2.02
C VAL A 164 30.54 0.19 1.23
N ALA A 165 30.88 -1.01 1.74
CA ALA A 165 30.55 -2.26 1.06
C ALA A 165 29.04 -2.59 1.09
N ALA A 166 28.36 -2.25 2.19
CA ALA A 166 26.90 -2.39 2.30
C ALA A 166 26.16 -1.35 1.44
N LEU A 167 26.66 -0.10 1.41
CA LEU A 167 26.19 0.98 0.54
C LEU A 167 26.34 0.62 -0.95
N SER A 168 27.54 0.18 -1.35
CA SER A 168 27.79 -0.30 -2.71
C SER A 168 26.90 -1.49 -3.04
N SER A 169 26.69 -2.46 -2.14
CA SER A 169 25.77 -3.58 -2.41
C SER A 169 24.30 -3.17 -2.60
N LEU A 170 23.85 -2.07 -1.99
CA LEU A 170 22.49 -1.54 -2.15
C LEU A 170 22.35 -0.70 -3.42
N LEU A 171 23.40 0.03 -3.81
CA LEU A 171 23.40 0.92 -4.98
C LEU A 171 23.83 0.21 -6.28
N ASP A 172 24.70 -0.81 -6.21
CA ASP A 172 25.18 -1.64 -7.34
C ASP A 172 24.11 -2.62 -7.84
N GLN A 173 22.99 -2.75 -7.13
CA GLN A 173 21.81 -3.50 -7.59
C GLN A 173 20.65 -2.55 -7.89
N PRO A 174 20.73 -1.66 -8.90
CA PRO A 174 19.52 -1.02 -9.39
C PRO A 174 18.64 -2.13 -9.97
N ARG A 175 17.73 -2.65 -9.16
CA ARG A 175 16.70 -3.59 -9.60
C ARG A 175 15.66 -2.78 -10.33
N LEU A 176 16.03 -2.34 -11.53
CA LEU A 176 15.07 -2.11 -12.61
C LEU A 176 14.41 -3.46 -12.84
N ASN A 177 13.42 -3.77 -11.99
CA ASN A 177 12.57 -4.93 -12.21
C ASN A 177 12.03 -4.76 -13.62
N PRO A 178 12.18 -5.77 -14.50
CA PRO A 178 11.65 -5.69 -15.85
C PRO A 178 10.18 -5.32 -15.71
N THR A 179 9.80 -4.14 -16.22
CA THR A 179 8.39 -3.76 -16.28
C THR A 179 7.69 -4.83 -17.12
N PRO A 180 6.64 -5.48 -16.59
CA PRO A 180 5.89 -6.46 -17.35
C PRO A 180 5.50 -5.89 -18.72
N PRO A 181 5.51 -6.70 -19.80
CA PRO A 181 5.18 -6.23 -21.14
C PRO A 181 3.75 -5.67 -21.21
N VAL A 182 2.86 -6.14 -20.32
CA VAL A 182 1.50 -5.65 -20.17
C VAL A 182 1.31 -5.12 -18.75
N ARG A 183 0.93 -3.85 -18.58
CA ARG A 183 0.66 -3.29 -17.24
C ARG A 183 -0.64 -3.81 -16.67
N THR A 184 -1.71 -3.80 -17.46
CA THR A 184 -3.03 -4.17 -16.97
C THR A 184 -3.76 -5.02 -18.01
N ALA A 185 -4.34 -6.12 -17.55
CA ALA A 185 -5.20 -6.97 -18.35
C ALA A 185 -6.59 -7.12 -17.71
N VAL A 186 -7.63 -7.19 -18.53
CA VAL A 186 -9.02 -7.34 -18.10
C VAL A 186 -9.59 -8.60 -18.73
N ALA A 187 -10.06 -9.55 -17.93
CA ALA A 187 -10.72 -10.75 -18.39
C ALA A 187 -12.20 -10.74 -18.02
N LEU A 188 -13.06 -10.66 -19.04
CA LEU A 188 -14.51 -10.63 -18.91
C LEU A 188 -15.10 -11.99 -19.32
N ALA A 189 -16.08 -12.51 -18.57
CA ALA A 189 -16.74 -13.77 -18.92
C ALA A 189 -17.52 -13.72 -20.25
N ALA A 190 -18.03 -12.54 -20.63
CA ALA A 190 -18.65 -12.28 -21.93
C ALA A 190 -18.03 -11.03 -22.56
N PRO A 191 -17.85 -10.98 -23.89
CA PRO A 191 -17.38 -9.77 -24.57
C PRO A 191 -18.45 -8.69 -24.45
N ASP A 192 -18.17 -7.66 -23.64
CA ASP A 192 -19.01 -6.48 -23.55
C ASP A 192 -18.46 -5.40 -24.48
N ALA A 193 -19.13 -5.22 -25.63
CA ALA A 193 -18.78 -4.23 -26.64
C ALA A 193 -18.88 -2.77 -26.14
N ALA A 194 -19.42 -2.53 -24.95
CA ALA A 194 -19.58 -1.20 -24.36
C ALA A 194 -18.47 -0.79 -23.37
N LEU A 195 -17.54 -1.67 -22.99
CA LEU A 195 -16.45 -1.30 -22.09
C LEU A 195 -15.39 -0.45 -22.81
N ALA A 196 -15.42 0.87 -22.57
CA ALA A 196 -14.42 1.82 -23.04
C ALA A 196 -13.14 1.73 -22.19
N LEU A 197 -12.32 0.69 -22.43
CA LEU A 197 -11.01 0.53 -21.83
C LEU A 197 -9.97 1.47 -22.48
N PRO A 198 -8.94 1.92 -21.74
CA PRO A 198 -7.78 2.60 -22.33
C PRO A 198 -7.10 1.74 -23.40
N SER A 199 -6.48 2.36 -24.41
CA SER A 199 -5.85 1.66 -25.53
C SER A 199 -4.76 0.66 -25.11
N ASP A 200 -4.11 0.94 -23.98
CA ASP A 200 -2.93 0.21 -23.52
C ASP A 200 -3.29 -0.86 -22.45
N VAL A 201 -4.60 -1.04 -22.19
CA VAL A 201 -5.13 -2.12 -21.35
C VAL A 201 -5.47 -3.31 -22.24
N LEU A 202 -4.89 -4.47 -21.93
CA LEU A 202 -5.15 -5.70 -22.68
C LEU A 202 -6.51 -6.29 -22.32
N CYS A 203 -7.38 -6.50 -23.30
CA CYS A 203 -8.54 -7.37 -23.13
C CYS A 203 -8.09 -8.82 -23.27
N GLU A 204 -8.22 -9.61 -22.21
CA GLU A 204 -7.75 -10.99 -22.16
C GLU A 204 -8.83 -11.97 -22.63
N GLU A 205 -8.52 -12.67 -23.72
CA GLU A 205 -9.36 -13.70 -24.32
C GLU A 205 -8.96 -15.11 -23.88
N GLY A 206 -7.73 -15.27 -23.35
CA GLY A 206 -7.21 -16.54 -22.85
C GLY A 206 -7.97 -17.10 -21.64
N SER A 207 -7.81 -18.39 -21.42
CA SER A 207 -8.34 -19.14 -20.27
C SER A 207 -7.39 -20.27 -19.92
N ALA A 208 -7.36 -20.64 -18.63
CA ALA A 208 -6.62 -21.79 -18.16
C ALA A 208 -7.18 -23.08 -18.79
N PRO A 209 -6.36 -24.15 -18.90
CA PRO A 209 -6.80 -25.44 -19.40
C PRO A 209 -8.06 -25.94 -18.68
N GLN A 210 -9.00 -26.53 -19.43
CA GLN A 210 -10.27 -26.97 -18.88
C GLN A 210 -10.10 -28.02 -17.77
N GLU A 211 -9.20 -28.98 -17.96
CA GLU A 211 -8.92 -30.03 -16.97
C GLU A 211 -8.39 -29.45 -15.65
N GLU A 212 -7.48 -28.48 -15.73
CA GLU A 212 -6.92 -27.80 -14.57
C GLU A 212 -7.99 -26.96 -13.85
N THR A 213 -8.78 -26.19 -14.62
CA THR A 213 -9.87 -25.38 -14.09
C THR A 213 -10.91 -26.25 -13.37
N GLN A 214 -11.26 -27.41 -13.93
CA GLN A 214 -12.16 -28.37 -13.30
C GLN A 214 -11.56 -29.00 -12.04
N ALA A 215 -10.26 -29.28 -12.02
CA ALA A 215 -9.58 -29.82 -10.85
C ALA A 215 -9.65 -28.85 -9.67
N TRP A 216 -9.38 -27.56 -9.91
CA TRP A 216 -9.50 -26.51 -8.90
C TRP A 216 -10.94 -26.21 -8.48
N ALA A 217 -11.90 -26.30 -9.41
CA ALA A 217 -13.32 -26.06 -9.13
C ALA A 217 -13.98 -27.19 -8.31
N ARG A 218 -13.47 -28.42 -8.41
CA ARG A 218 -14.08 -29.64 -7.84
C ARG A 218 -14.52 -29.54 -6.36
N PRO A 219 -13.80 -28.86 -5.45
CA PRO A 219 -14.23 -28.73 -4.07
C PRO A 219 -15.45 -27.81 -3.85
N HIS A 220 -15.90 -27.07 -4.88
CA HIS A 220 -16.91 -26.02 -4.76
C HIS A 220 -18.09 -26.26 -5.71
N GLU A 221 -19.26 -26.58 -5.17
CA GLU A 221 -20.49 -26.76 -5.97
C GLU A 221 -20.89 -25.50 -6.74
N ALA A 222 -20.61 -24.30 -6.20
CA ALA A 222 -20.89 -23.02 -6.85
C ALA A 222 -20.14 -22.83 -8.17
N LEU A 223 -18.99 -23.51 -8.35
CA LEU A 223 -18.16 -23.45 -9.55
C LEU A 223 -18.53 -24.53 -10.59
N ALA A 224 -19.54 -25.37 -10.31
CA ALA A 224 -19.99 -26.41 -11.25
C ALA A 224 -20.78 -25.85 -12.45
N GLN A 225 -21.25 -24.61 -12.37
CA GLN A 225 -21.98 -23.95 -13.46
C GLN A 225 -21.02 -23.53 -14.57
N ASP A 226 -21.40 -23.75 -15.84
CA ASP A 226 -20.54 -23.48 -17.01
C ASP A 226 -20.00 -22.04 -17.06
N ARG A 227 -20.84 -21.06 -16.71
CA ARG A 227 -20.44 -19.65 -16.62
C ARG A 227 -19.43 -19.39 -15.52
N ALA A 228 -19.65 -19.96 -14.32
CA ALA A 228 -18.74 -19.81 -13.19
C ALA A 228 -17.39 -20.50 -13.45
N LEU A 229 -17.41 -21.67 -14.08
CA LEU A 229 -16.22 -22.39 -14.50
C LEU A 229 -15.42 -21.62 -15.56
N THR A 230 -16.10 -21.01 -16.52
CA THR A 230 -15.47 -20.15 -17.54
C THR A 230 -14.82 -18.91 -16.90
N ALA A 231 -15.52 -18.24 -15.98
CA ALA A 231 -14.97 -17.10 -15.24
C ALA A 231 -13.74 -17.51 -14.41
N LEU A 232 -13.78 -18.68 -13.77
CA LEU A 232 -12.64 -19.23 -13.04
C LEU A 232 -11.44 -19.47 -13.95
N GLY A 233 -11.64 -20.07 -15.12
CA GLY A 233 -10.56 -20.31 -16.08
C GLY A 233 -9.84 -19.01 -16.48
N LYS A 234 -10.59 -17.92 -16.64
CA LYS A 234 -10.04 -16.57 -16.89
C LYS A 234 -9.27 -16.00 -15.70
N VAL A 235 -9.79 -16.17 -14.48
CA VAL A 235 -9.11 -15.76 -13.24
C VAL A 235 -7.78 -16.47 -13.09
N LEU A 236 -7.77 -17.80 -13.27
CA LEU A 236 -6.57 -18.63 -13.17
C LEU A 236 -5.53 -18.23 -14.22
N TYR A 237 -5.96 -17.98 -15.46
CA TYR A 237 -5.08 -17.54 -16.54
C TYR A 237 -4.42 -16.19 -16.24
N LEU A 238 -5.21 -15.20 -15.81
CA LEU A 238 -4.65 -13.89 -15.43
C LEU A 238 -3.72 -13.99 -14.22
N LEU A 239 -4.06 -14.80 -13.23
CA LEU A 239 -3.23 -15.00 -12.05
C LEU A 239 -1.86 -15.57 -12.41
N ASP A 240 -1.82 -16.60 -13.27
CA ASP A 240 -0.58 -17.21 -13.77
C ASP A 240 0.29 -16.17 -14.50
N ARG A 241 -0.31 -15.40 -15.41
CA ARG A 241 0.40 -14.31 -16.11
C ARG A 241 0.96 -13.23 -15.19
N ILE A 242 0.29 -12.94 -14.06
CA ILE A 242 0.80 -12.00 -13.05
C ILE A 242 2.00 -12.59 -12.30
N LEU A 243 1.89 -13.85 -11.89
CA LEU A 243 2.95 -14.55 -11.16
C LEU A 243 4.22 -14.72 -12.01
N ASP A 244 4.05 -15.00 -13.30
CA ASP A 244 5.10 -15.10 -14.32
C ASP A 244 5.68 -13.74 -14.76
N GLY A 245 5.11 -12.63 -14.28
CA GLY A 245 5.56 -11.28 -14.62
C GLY A 245 5.25 -10.85 -16.07
N GLN A 246 4.32 -11.52 -16.74
CA GLN A 246 3.83 -11.13 -18.06
C GLN A 246 2.83 -9.96 -17.98
N VAL A 247 2.09 -9.90 -16.86
CA VAL A 247 1.12 -8.85 -16.56
C VAL A 247 1.44 -8.26 -15.18
N SER A 248 1.38 -6.94 -15.00
CA SER A 248 1.52 -6.36 -13.65
C SER A 248 0.24 -6.56 -12.84
N SER A 249 -0.89 -6.08 -13.34
CA SER A 249 -2.18 -6.15 -12.64
C SER A 249 -3.29 -6.73 -13.51
N GLY A 250 -4.25 -7.40 -12.89
CA GLY A 250 -5.37 -8.03 -13.58
C GLY A 250 -6.71 -7.61 -13.00
N ILE A 251 -7.75 -7.61 -13.83
CA ILE A 251 -9.14 -7.51 -13.40
C ILE A 251 -9.88 -8.69 -13.99
N ALA A 252 -10.55 -9.45 -13.15
CA ALA A 252 -11.38 -10.56 -13.58
C ALA A 252 -12.78 -10.39 -13.03
N VAL A 253 -13.76 -10.65 -13.89
CA VAL A 253 -15.17 -10.56 -13.54
C VAL A 253 -15.69 -11.95 -13.18
N THR A 254 -16.37 -12.06 -12.04
CA THR A 254 -16.84 -13.33 -11.47
C THR A 254 -18.34 -13.26 -11.16
N PRO A 255 -19.14 -14.31 -11.42
CA PRO A 255 -20.54 -14.31 -11.04
C PRO A 255 -20.73 -14.22 -9.51
N ALA A 256 -21.71 -13.46 -9.04
CA ALA A 256 -22.01 -13.27 -7.62
C ALA A 256 -22.09 -14.58 -6.82
N CYS A 257 -22.76 -15.60 -7.37
CA CYS A 257 -22.94 -16.90 -6.73
C CYS A 257 -21.62 -17.70 -6.57
N ALA A 258 -20.58 -17.34 -7.33
CA ALA A 258 -19.29 -18.02 -7.37
C ALA A 258 -18.15 -17.18 -6.80
N ALA A 259 -18.39 -15.93 -6.39
CA ALA A 259 -17.35 -14.99 -5.98
C ALA A 259 -16.48 -15.52 -4.81
N ALA A 260 -17.10 -16.05 -3.76
CA ALA A 260 -16.38 -16.60 -2.60
C ALA A 260 -15.56 -17.84 -2.97
N ALA A 261 -16.13 -18.77 -3.76
CA ALA A 261 -15.43 -19.96 -4.22
C ALA A 261 -14.27 -19.62 -5.16
N THR A 262 -14.47 -18.64 -6.05
CA THR A 262 -13.43 -18.16 -6.97
C THR A 262 -12.27 -17.51 -6.21
N LEU A 263 -12.57 -16.70 -5.19
CA LEU A 263 -11.57 -16.10 -4.33
C LEU A 263 -10.74 -17.16 -3.58
N ASP A 264 -11.40 -18.17 -3.01
CA ASP A 264 -10.73 -19.27 -2.33
C ASP A 264 -9.78 -20.05 -3.27
N VAL A 265 -10.25 -20.35 -4.48
CA VAL A 265 -9.40 -20.96 -5.51
C VAL A 265 -8.23 -20.05 -5.90
N ALA A 266 -8.46 -18.76 -6.12
CA ALA A 266 -7.40 -17.80 -6.47
C ALA A 266 -6.34 -17.69 -5.37
N ILE A 267 -6.73 -17.69 -4.10
CA ILE A 267 -5.80 -17.69 -2.96
C ILE A 267 -4.93 -18.95 -2.97
N ARG A 268 -5.56 -20.13 -3.04
CA ARG A 268 -4.82 -21.41 -2.99
C ARG A 268 -3.92 -21.60 -4.20
N CYS A 269 -4.41 -21.25 -5.38
CA CYS A 269 -3.64 -21.29 -6.62
C CYS A 269 -2.46 -20.30 -6.57
N GLY A 270 -2.67 -19.07 -6.08
CA GLY A 270 -1.59 -18.10 -5.93
C GLY A 270 -0.48 -18.59 -5.00
N LEU A 271 -0.86 -19.17 -3.85
CA LEU A 271 0.08 -19.73 -2.88
C LEU A 271 0.79 -21.01 -3.36
N SER A 272 0.17 -21.78 -4.26
CA SER A 272 0.79 -22.98 -4.87
C SER A 272 1.72 -22.66 -6.04
N HIS A 273 1.42 -21.61 -6.81
CA HIS A 273 2.14 -21.26 -8.05
C HIS A 273 3.16 -20.13 -7.89
N GLY A 274 3.52 -19.76 -6.66
CA GLY A 274 4.74 -18.99 -6.42
C GLY A 274 4.62 -17.81 -5.46
N ALA A 275 3.41 -17.35 -5.12
CA ALA A 275 3.24 -16.28 -4.14
C ALA A 275 3.74 -16.73 -2.75
N GLN A 276 4.72 -16.03 -2.21
CA GLN A 276 5.24 -16.27 -0.86
C GLN A 276 4.37 -15.60 0.19
N ARG A 277 3.83 -14.41 -0.13
CA ARG A 277 3.01 -13.60 0.76
C ARG A 277 1.84 -12.97 0.02
N LEU A 278 0.64 -13.52 0.25
CA LEU A 278 -0.59 -13.07 -0.38
C LEU A 278 -1.42 -12.21 0.57
N LEU A 279 -1.67 -10.96 0.21
CA LEU A 279 -2.65 -10.11 0.90
C LEU A 279 -4.00 -10.22 0.19
N CYS A 280 -5.00 -10.73 0.90
CA CYS A 280 -6.37 -10.77 0.41
C CYS A 280 -7.19 -9.69 1.11
N LEU A 281 -7.69 -8.74 0.33
CA LEU A 281 -8.64 -7.72 0.76
C LEU A 281 -10.02 -8.04 0.19
N ALA A 282 -10.87 -8.62 1.03
CA ALA A 282 -12.25 -8.92 0.71
C ALA A 282 -13.16 -7.76 1.12
N VAL A 283 -14.06 -7.35 0.23
CA VAL A 283 -15.04 -6.30 0.51
C VAL A 283 -16.45 -6.80 0.20
N GLY A 284 -17.37 -6.61 1.14
CA GLY A 284 -18.75 -7.08 1.01
C GLY A 284 -19.00 -8.46 1.61
N GLN A 285 -20.01 -9.16 1.09
CA GLN A 285 -20.41 -10.47 1.59
C GLN A 285 -19.49 -11.58 1.06
N LEU A 286 -18.24 -11.59 1.52
CA LEU A 286 -17.23 -12.59 1.19
C LEU A 286 -16.69 -13.21 2.47
N ASP A 287 -16.98 -14.49 2.64
CA ASP A 287 -16.48 -15.24 3.79
C ASP A 287 -15.02 -15.64 3.58
N ARG A 288 -14.26 -15.63 4.68
CA ARG A 288 -12.91 -16.17 4.71
C ARG A 288 -12.97 -17.68 4.43
N PRO A 289 -12.12 -18.23 3.55
CA PRO A 289 -12.03 -19.67 3.37
C PRO A 289 -11.69 -20.38 4.70
N PRO A 290 -12.41 -21.45 5.08
CA PRO A 290 -12.27 -22.08 6.39
C PRO A 290 -10.90 -22.74 6.61
N ASP A 291 -10.27 -23.21 5.53
CA ASP A 291 -8.99 -23.91 5.56
C ASP A 291 -7.78 -22.97 5.41
N LEU A 292 -8.01 -21.64 5.36
CA LEU A 292 -6.92 -20.68 5.19
C LEU A 292 -6.09 -20.61 6.48
N THR A 293 -4.84 -21.05 6.39
CA THR A 293 -3.91 -21.16 7.53
C THR A 293 -3.45 -19.80 8.03
N ASP A 294 -3.25 -19.63 9.34
CA ASP A 294 -2.58 -18.44 9.90
C ASP A 294 -1.06 -18.64 9.99
N ASP A 295 -0.43 -19.07 8.89
CA ASP A 295 1.00 -19.41 8.81
C ASP A 295 1.91 -18.20 8.48
N GLY A 296 1.31 -17.02 8.30
CA GLY A 296 2.00 -15.79 7.93
C GLY A 296 2.35 -15.66 6.45
N ARG A 297 1.91 -16.60 5.60
CA ARG A 297 1.97 -16.45 4.13
C ARG A 297 0.75 -15.77 3.55
N ASN A 298 -0.32 -15.63 4.34
CA ASN A 298 -1.50 -14.88 3.94
C ASN A 298 -1.92 -13.89 5.01
N LEU A 299 -2.45 -12.76 4.56
CA LEU A 299 -3.11 -11.76 5.41
C LEU A 299 -4.51 -11.55 4.83
N TRP A 300 -5.52 -11.88 5.62
CA TRP A 300 -6.92 -11.68 5.28
C TRP A 300 -7.45 -10.43 5.95
N LEU A 301 -7.87 -9.46 5.13
CA LEU A 301 -8.54 -8.23 5.55
C LEU A 301 -9.96 -8.22 4.96
N ASN A 302 -10.97 -8.11 5.80
CA ASN A 302 -12.36 -7.96 5.38
C ASN A 302 -12.88 -6.55 5.68
N ILE A 303 -13.42 -5.85 4.67
CA ILE A 303 -14.13 -4.58 4.81
C ILE A 303 -15.63 -4.82 4.53
N GLY A 304 -16.46 -4.58 5.54
CA GLY A 304 -17.90 -4.92 5.49
C GLY A 304 -18.30 -6.01 6.47
N GLY A 305 -17.41 -6.41 7.38
CA GLY A 305 -17.76 -7.24 8.53
C GLY A 305 -18.71 -6.49 9.47
N LYS A 306 -19.40 -7.24 10.35
CA LYS A 306 -20.35 -6.65 11.30
C LYS A 306 -19.66 -5.72 12.31
N GLU A 307 -18.45 -6.08 12.74
CA GLU A 307 -17.68 -5.39 13.77
C GLU A 307 -16.19 -5.34 13.41
N ALA A 308 -15.48 -4.40 14.04
CA ALA A 308 -14.03 -4.31 13.94
C ALA A 308 -13.38 -5.34 14.88
N ALA A 309 -12.67 -6.32 14.33
CA ALA A 309 -12.09 -7.42 15.09
C ALA A 309 -10.80 -7.94 14.46
N ALA A 310 -9.80 -8.20 15.31
CA ALA A 310 -8.65 -9.02 14.96
C ALA A 310 -8.90 -10.44 15.48
N LEU A 311 -9.40 -11.32 14.62
CA LEU A 311 -9.62 -12.74 14.96
C LEU A 311 -8.29 -13.49 15.09
N SER A 312 -7.28 -13.02 14.36
CA SER A 312 -5.88 -13.34 14.58
C SER A 312 -5.01 -12.19 14.07
N MET A 313 -3.69 -12.32 14.21
CA MET A 313 -2.77 -11.33 13.64
C MET A 313 -2.83 -11.23 12.12
N PHE A 314 -3.33 -12.27 11.44
CA PHE A 314 -3.45 -12.36 9.99
C PHE A 314 -4.90 -12.39 9.50
N HIS A 315 -5.86 -12.21 10.41
CA HIS A 315 -7.28 -12.19 10.11
C HIS A 315 -7.92 -10.98 10.78
N VAL A 316 -8.15 -9.94 9.98
CA VAL A 316 -8.70 -8.66 10.43
C VAL A 316 -10.00 -8.38 9.70
N SER A 317 -11.00 -7.94 10.44
CA SER A 317 -12.31 -7.51 9.93
C SER A 317 -12.58 -6.10 10.39
N VAL A 318 -13.15 -5.27 9.51
CA VAL A 318 -13.65 -3.93 9.82
C VAL A 318 -15.03 -3.70 9.19
N PRO A 319 -15.89 -2.88 9.81
CA PRO A 319 -17.13 -2.45 9.20
C PRO A 319 -16.88 -1.63 7.93
N LEU A 320 -17.86 -1.62 7.03
CA LEU A 320 -17.82 -0.76 5.85
C LEU A 320 -17.93 0.71 6.31
N PRO A 321 -16.95 1.58 6.01
CA PRO A 321 -17.00 2.95 6.48
C PRO A 321 -18.07 3.77 5.75
N GLY A 322 -18.97 4.41 6.50
CA GLY A 322 -20.09 5.19 5.95
C GLY A 322 -19.72 6.58 5.44
N THR A 323 -18.52 7.08 5.74
CA THR A 323 -18.06 8.44 5.41
C THR A 323 -16.72 8.42 4.69
N THR A 324 -16.38 9.53 4.00
CA THR A 324 -15.10 9.65 3.31
C THR A 324 -13.92 9.57 4.28
N GLY A 325 -14.01 10.25 5.44
CA GLY A 325 -13.00 10.24 6.48
C GLY A 325 -12.88 8.88 7.19
N GLY A 326 -13.99 8.16 7.39
CA GLY A 326 -13.95 6.78 7.89
C GLY A 326 -13.25 5.84 6.93
N PHE A 327 -13.54 5.95 5.63
CA PHE A 327 -12.89 5.18 4.59
C PHE A 327 -11.39 5.46 4.54
N LEU A 328 -11.00 6.74 4.50
CA LEU A 328 -9.59 7.14 4.51
C LEU A 328 -8.87 6.72 5.78
N SER A 329 -9.51 6.81 6.95
CA SER A 329 -8.92 6.35 8.21
C SER A 329 -8.68 4.85 8.20
N CYS A 330 -9.63 4.06 7.69
CA CYS A 330 -9.47 2.62 7.51
C CYS A 330 -8.29 2.31 6.58
N VAL A 331 -8.21 2.96 5.42
CA VAL A 331 -7.15 2.68 4.44
C VAL A 331 -5.78 3.15 4.95
N LEU A 332 -5.65 4.38 5.42
CA LEU A 332 -4.37 5.01 5.77
C LEU A 332 -3.85 4.59 7.15
N ALA A 333 -4.72 4.30 8.11
CA ALA A 333 -4.33 3.95 9.47
C ALA A 333 -4.35 2.44 9.77
N LEU A 334 -4.87 1.61 8.85
CA LEU A 334 -4.91 0.15 9.02
C LEU A 334 -4.44 -0.59 7.77
N VAL A 335 -5.16 -0.48 6.64
CA VAL A 335 -4.89 -1.32 5.45
C VAL A 335 -3.47 -1.10 4.90
N LEU A 336 -3.07 0.14 4.65
CA LEU A 336 -1.75 0.44 4.12
C LEU A 336 -0.61 0.14 5.09
N PRO A 337 -0.68 0.54 6.39
CA PRO A 337 0.33 0.13 7.36
C PRO A 337 0.50 -1.40 7.44
N LEU A 338 -0.60 -2.16 7.42
CA LEU A 338 -0.55 -3.62 7.39
C LEU A 338 0.06 -4.14 6.08
N ALA A 339 -0.34 -3.61 4.92
CA ALA A 339 0.19 -4.01 3.62
C ALA A 339 1.69 -3.73 3.50
N TYR A 340 2.16 -2.54 3.92
CA TYR A 340 3.57 -2.21 3.96
C TYR A 340 4.34 -3.07 4.97
N SER A 341 3.77 -3.37 6.14
CA SER A 341 4.43 -4.27 7.10
C SER A 341 4.51 -5.72 6.61
N PHE A 342 3.45 -6.18 5.94
CA PHE A 342 3.34 -7.55 5.43
C PHE A 342 4.17 -7.76 4.17
N GLN A 343 4.35 -6.70 3.35
CA GLN A 343 5.08 -6.68 2.09
C GLN A 343 4.63 -7.81 1.14
N PRO A 344 3.34 -7.85 0.73
CA PRO A 344 2.84 -8.91 -0.13
C PRO A 344 3.57 -8.94 -1.48
N ASP A 345 3.75 -10.14 -2.04
CA ASP A 345 4.18 -10.32 -3.44
C ASP A 345 3.01 -10.57 -4.40
N LEU A 346 1.79 -10.70 -3.86
CA LEU A 346 0.54 -10.70 -4.58
C LEU A 346 -0.56 -10.08 -3.71
N VAL A 347 -1.35 -9.18 -4.29
CA VAL A 347 -2.57 -8.64 -3.66
C VAL A 347 -3.80 -9.09 -4.44
N LEU A 348 -4.75 -9.69 -3.75
CA LEU A 348 -6.10 -9.95 -4.26
C LEU A 348 -7.05 -8.90 -3.67
N VAL A 349 -7.72 -8.13 -4.54
CA VAL A 349 -8.79 -7.20 -4.14
C VAL A 349 -10.11 -7.78 -4.62
N ALA A 350 -10.87 -8.40 -3.72
CA ALA A 350 -12.13 -9.04 -4.05
C ALA A 350 -13.31 -8.15 -3.66
N LEU A 351 -14.02 -7.63 -4.66
CA LEU A 351 -15.23 -6.84 -4.51
C LEU A 351 -16.43 -7.77 -4.72
N GLY A 352 -16.95 -8.30 -3.61
CA GLY A 352 -18.05 -9.26 -3.64
C GLY A 352 -19.42 -8.60 -3.81
N PRO A 353 -20.47 -9.43 -3.81
CA PRO A 353 -21.84 -8.94 -3.90
C PRO A 353 -22.15 -7.93 -2.79
N ALA A 354 -22.85 -6.86 -3.16
CA ALA A 354 -23.22 -5.77 -2.26
C ALA A 354 -22.04 -5.18 -1.45
N HIS A 355 -20.85 -5.08 -2.04
CA HIS A 355 -19.64 -4.52 -1.40
C HIS A 355 -19.81 -3.08 -0.87
N GLY A 356 -20.78 -2.32 -1.37
CA GLY A 356 -21.19 -1.02 -0.82
C GLY A 356 -20.20 0.14 -1.00
N LEU A 357 -18.98 -0.12 -1.48
CA LEU A 357 -18.03 0.92 -1.89
C LEU A 357 -18.52 1.66 -3.12
N ARG A 358 -18.31 2.98 -3.16
CA ARG A 358 -18.44 3.78 -4.38
C ARG A 358 -17.25 3.51 -5.31
N ASP A 359 -17.43 3.66 -6.63
CA ASP A 359 -16.36 3.45 -7.61
C ASP A 359 -15.05 4.20 -7.27
N PRO A 360 -15.07 5.49 -6.85
CA PRO A 360 -13.85 6.19 -6.44
C PRO A 360 -13.12 5.56 -5.24
N GLN A 361 -13.87 4.96 -4.31
CA GLN A 361 -13.29 4.30 -3.13
C GLN A 361 -12.59 2.99 -3.52
N ALA A 362 -13.27 2.16 -4.32
CA ALA A 362 -12.68 0.93 -4.85
C ALA A 362 -11.44 1.22 -5.72
N ALA A 363 -11.52 2.27 -6.55
CA ALA A 363 -10.39 2.73 -7.37
C ALA A 363 -9.21 3.19 -6.53
N LEU A 364 -9.44 4.04 -5.52
CA LEU A 364 -8.38 4.52 -4.65
C LEU A 364 -7.71 3.38 -3.89
N LEU A 365 -8.50 2.42 -3.40
CA LEU A 365 -8.00 1.25 -2.69
C LEU A 365 -7.09 0.40 -3.59
N ALA A 366 -7.52 0.10 -4.81
CA ALA A 366 -6.72 -0.62 -5.79
C ALA A 366 -5.44 0.14 -6.15
N ALA A 367 -5.52 1.47 -6.37
CA ALA A 367 -4.38 2.32 -6.70
C ALA A 367 -3.31 2.31 -5.58
N LEU A 368 -3.74 2.49 -4.33
CA LEU A 368 -2.85 2.57 -3.17
C LEU A 368 -2.16 1.22 -2.87
N LEU A 369 -2.80 0.10 -3.17
CA LEU A 369 -2.24 -1.25 -2.97
C LEU A 369 -1.22 -1.66 -4.04
N ARG A 370 -1.13 -0.94 -5.17
CA ARG A 370 -0.09 -1.21 -6.20
C ARG A 370 1.31 -1.08 -5.63
N GLY A 371 1.56 -0.10 -4.77
CA GLY A 371 2.87 0.14 -4.16
C GLY A 371 3.35 -1.07 -3.35
N PRO A 372 2.68 -1.43 -2.23
CA PRO A 372 3.08 -2.57 -1.40
C PRO A 372 3.22 -3.90 -2.13
N ALA A 373 2.45 -4.10 -3.22
CA ALA A 373 2.43 -5.33 -4.01
C ALA A 373 3.50 -5.41 -5.11
N GLY A 374 4.31 -4.37 -5.30
CA GLY A 374 5.19 -4.29 -6.46
C GLY A 374 4.43 -4.28 -7.80
N GLY A 375 3.20 -3.76 -7.81
CA GLY A 375 2.30 -3.76 -8.95
C GLY A 375 1.47 -5.03 -9.17
N ARG A 376 1.72 -6.11 -8.42
CA ARG A 376 1.05 -7.41 -8.57
C ARG A 376 -0.31 -7.44 -7.89
N VAL A 377 -1.32 -6.88 -8.55
CA VAL A 377 -2.69 -6.76 -8.02
C VAL A 377 -3.68 -7.46 -8.96
N LEU A 378 -4.45 -8.41 -8.43
CA LEU A 378 -5.59 -9.00 -9.14
C LEU A 378 -6.89 -8.55 -8.46
N ALA A 379 -7.71 -7.80 -9.17
CA ALA A 379 -9.03 -7.40 -8.71
C ALA A 379 -10.08 -8.40 -9.22
N LEU A 380 -10.86 -8.98 -8.29
CA LEU A 380 -12.02 -9.80 -8.60
C LEU A 380 -13.27 -8.94 -8.41
N VAL A 381 -14.06 -8.78 -9.46
CA VAL A 381 -15.25 -7.92 -9.46
C VAL A 381 -16.47 -8.78 -9.74
N ASP A 382 -17.52 -8.59 -8.97
CA ASP A 382 -18.80 -9.23 -9.24
C ASP A 382 -19.41 -8.75 -10.58
N GLU A 383 -19.94 -9.68 -11.39
CA GLU A 383 -20.65 -9.41 -12.64
C GLU A 383 -21.85 -8.47 -12.49
N GLU A 384 -22.50 -8.48 -11.34
CA GLU A 384 -23.63 -7.58 -11.05
C GLU A 384 -23.18 -6.15 -10.73
N SER A 385 -21.88 -5.94 -10.50
CA SER A 385 -21.30 -4.60 -10.35
C SER A 385 -21.35 -3.84 -11.67
N THR A 386 -21.31 -2.50 -11.61
CA THR A 386 -21.40 -1.68 -12.82
C THR A 386 -20.21 -1.97 -13.76
N PRO A 387 -20.42 -2.12 -15.08
CA PRO A 387 -19.32 -2.19 -16.07
C PRO A 387 -18.33 -1.03 -15.93
N GLN A 388 -18.82 0.11 -15.45
CA GLN A 388 -18.04 1.29 -15.11
C GLN A 388 -16.96 1.03 -14.05
N LEU A 389 -17.24 0.22 -13.02
CA LEU A 389 -16.28 -0.09 -11.96
C LEU A 389 -15.05 -0.82 -12.52
N ALA A 390 -15.25 -1.80 -13.41
CA ALA A 390 -14.16 -2.52 -14.07
C ALA A 390 -13.29 -1.55 -14.91
N VAL A 391 -13.91 -0.61 -15.64
CA VAL A 391 -13.18 0.43 -16.39
C VAL A 391 -12.37 1.33 -15.45
N VAL A 392 -12.97 1.79 -14.36
CA VAL A 392 -12.29 2.67 -13.40
C VAL A 392 -11.11 1.94 -12.73
N LEU A 393 -11.29 0.67 -12.34
CA LEU A 393 -10.21 -0.16 -11.81
C LEU A 393 -9.09 -0.36 -12.84
N ALA A 394 -9.44 -0.57 -14.11
CA ALA A 394 -8.46 -0.76 -15.18
C ALA A 394 -7.57 0.48 -15.34
N ARG A 395 -8.16 1.68 -15.32
CA ARG A 395 -7.42 2.94 -15.40
C ARG A 395 -6.42 3.10 -14.27
N VAL A 396 -6.85 2.91 -13.02
CA VAL A 396 -5.97 3.13 -11.85
C VAL A 396 -4.89 2.07 -11.70
N LEU A 397 -5.19 0.82 -12.07
CA LEU A 397 -4.19 -0.26 -12.11
C LEU A 397 -3.17 -0.05 -13.23
N HIS A 398 -3.59 0.60 -14.33
CA HIS A 398 -2.71 0.96 -15.44
C HIS A 398 -1.75 2.12 -15.12
N GLY A 399 -2.08 2.97 -14.14
CA GLY A 399 -1.27 4.13 -13.78
C GLY A 399 -2.02 5.45 -13.69
N GLU A 400 -3.28 5.50 -14.09
CA GLU A 400 -4.06 6.74 -14.02
C GLU A 400 -4.46 7.09 -12.58
N ALA A 401 -4.74 8.37 -12.36
CA ALA A 401 -5.14 8.84 -11.05
C ALA A 401 -6.54 8.35 -10.65
N ALA A 402 -6.70 8.06 -9.36
CA ALA A 402 -8.00 7.72 -8.80
C ALA A 402 -8.99 8.90 -8.93
N PRO A 403 -10.28 8.64 -9.19
CA PRO A 403 -11.31 9.68 -9.14
C PRO A 403 -11.40 10.32 -7.75
N SER A 404 -11.86 11.57 -7.69
CA SER A 404 -12.06 12.26 -6.41
C SER A 404 -13.08 11.53 -5.54
N LEU A 405 -12.81 11.44 -4.23
CA LEU A 405 -13.74 10.92 -3.23
C LEU A 405 -14.88 11.89 -2.88
N GLY A 406 -14.81 13.13 -3.38
CA GLY A 406 -15.65 14.24 -2.97
C GLY A 406 -15.16 14.90 -1.68
N PRO A 407 -15.99 15.73 -1.03
CA PRO A 407 -15.59 16.46 0.18
C PRO A 407 -15.29 15.51 1.34
N PHE A 408 -14.34 15.91 2.18
CA PHE A 408 -14.01 15.20 3.40
C PHE A 408 -15.17 15.29 4.40
N SER A 409 -15.53 14.15 4.99
CA SER A 409 -16.54 14.05 6.04
C SER A 409 -16.01 13.16 7.15
N MET A 410 -16.09 13.63 8.39
CA MET A 410 -15.56 12.89 9.54
C MET A 410 -16.23 11.53 9.71
N ALA A 411 -15.43 10.52 10.06
CA ALA A 411 -15.91 9.27 10.62
C ALA A 411 -16.74 9.50 11.89
N SER A 412 -17.68 8.59 12.18
CA SER A 412 -18.39 8.63 13.45
C SER A 412 -17.42 8.39 14.61
N PRO A 413 -17.67 8.93 15.82
CA PRO A 413 -16.83 8.64 16.99
C PRO A 413 -16.74 7.13 17.30
N GLU A 414 -17.81 6.39 17.01
CA GLU A 414 -17.87 4.93 17.18
C GLU A 414 -16.90 4.21 16.23
N ASP A 415 -16.91 4.58 14.94
CA ASP A 415 -15.98 4.02 13.94
C ASP A 415 -14.52 4.33 14.29
N VAL A 416 -14.25 5.56 14.73
CA VAL A 416 -12.92 5.99 15.19
C VAL A 416 -12.46 5.15 16.36
N GLN A 417 -13.30 5.01 17.38
CA GLN A 417 -12.97 4.26 18.59
C GLN A 417 -12.74 2.77 18.28
N ALA A 418 -13.58 2.18 17.43
CA ALA A 418 -13.46 0.79 16.99
C ALA A 418 -12.15 0.56 16.21
N LEU A 419 -11.81 1.48 15.30
CA LEU A 419 -10.55 1.42 14.55
C LEU A 419 -9.33 1.55 15.48
N MET A 420 -9.35 2.47 16.45
CA MET A 420 -8.24 2.65 17.39
C MET A 420 -8.04 1.44 18.31
N GLN A 421 -9.14 0.83 18.78
CA GLN A 421 -9.06 -0.42 19.55
C GLN A 421 -8.44 -1.55 18.72
N LEU A 422 -8.89 -1.70 17.47
CA LEU A 422 -8.35 -2.70 16.56
C LEU A 422 -6.85 -2.48 16.28
N ARG A 423 -6.44 -1.22 16.05
CA ARG A 423 -5.03 -0.87 15.87
C ARG A 423 -4.20 -1.25 17.09
N GLY A 424 -4.67 -0.94 18.30
CA GLY A 424 -3.98 -1.30 19.54
C GLY A 424 -3.80 -2.82 19.73
N GLN A 425 -4.73 -3.64 19.24
CA GLN A 425 -4.59 -5.11 19.27
C GLN A 425 -3.52 -5.63 18.30
N LEU A 426 -3.35 -4.96 17.17
CA LEU A 426 -2.46 -5.36 16.07
C LEU A 426 -1.04 -4.78 16.19
N GLU A 427 -0.91 -3.60 16.81
CA GLU A 427 0.33 -2.85 16.95
C GLU A 427 1.54 -3.66 17.47
N PRO A 428 1.41 -4.60 18.42
CA PRO A 428 2.56 -5.37 18.93
C PRO A 428 3.33 -6.12 17.84
N ARG A 429 2.62 -6.61 16.80
CA ARG A 429 3.23 -7.34 15.67
C ARG A 429 3.44 -6.44 14.45
N TRP A 430 2.54 -5.48 14.24
CA TRP A 430 2.49 -4.68 13.03
C TRP A 430 2.98 -3.26 13.31
N LYS A 431 4.31 -3.09 13.35
CA LYS A 431 4.94 -1.85 13.83
C LYS A 431 4.69 -0.61 12.97
N MET A 432 4.32 -0.74 11.69
CA MET A 432 3.86 0.42 10.91
C MET A 432 2.55 1.02 11.43
N LEU A 433 1.80 0.34 12.31
CA LEU A 433 0.61 0.92 12.95
C LEU A 433 0.95 1.93 14.03
N GLN A 434 2.19 1.93 14.53
CA GLN A 434 2.63 2.81 15.61
C GLN A 434 2.62 4.27 15.19
N VAL A 435 2.13 5.13 16.09
CA VAL A 435 2.13 6.59 15.94
C VAL A 435 2.77 7.30 17.13
N ALA A 436 3.33 6.54 18.05
CA ALA A 436 4.03 6.99 19.25
C ALA A 436 5.09 5.94 19.64
N SER A 437 6.16 6.35 20.29
CA SER A 437 7.13 5.41 20.86
C SER A 437 6.53 4.68 22.05
N GLU A 438 6.79 3.38 22.19
CA GLU A 438 6.53 2.67 23.45
C GLU A 438 7.31 3.37 24.57
N ALA A 439 6.68 3.56 25.73
CA ALA A 439 7.35 4.13 26.89
C ALA A 439 8.53 3.21 27.25
N GLY A 440 9.75 3.69 27.04
CA GLY A 440 10.95 2.96 27.41
C GLY A 440 10.84 2.50 28.86
N GLY A 441 10.80 1.19 29.08
CA GLY A 441 11.10 0.65 30.39
C GLY A 441 12.48 1.15 30.82
N PRO A 442 12.71 1.45 32.10
CA PRO A 442 14.00 1.97 32.54
C PRO A 442 15.07 0.88 32.38
N GLY A 443 15.88 0.96 31.32
CA GLY A 443 17.07 0.12 31.18
C GLY A 443 17.42 -0.28 29.75
N SER A 444 18.21 0.55 29.07
CA SER A 444 19.33 0.12 28.22
C SER A 444 20.08 1.37 27.78
N GLY A 445 21.02 1.78 28.63
CA GLY A 445 22.11 2.69 28.26
C GLY A 445 23.34 1.91 27.81
#